data_AF-A0A0W0ZJK1-F1
#
_entry.id   AF-A0A0W0ZJK1-F1
#
_cell.length_a   1.000
_cell.length_b   1.000
_cell.length_c   1.000
_cell.angle_alpha   90.00
_cell.angle_beta   90.00
_cell.angle_gamma   90.00
#
_symmetry.space_group_name_H-M   'P 1'
#
loop_
_entity.id
_entity.type
_entity.pdbx_description
1 polymer ?
#
loop_
_entity_poly.entity_id
_entity_poly.type
_entity_poly.pdbx_seq_one_letter_code
_entity_poly.pdbx_strand_id
1 'polypeptide(L)'
;MFHVQPNTIAVIKKSLHAGFKGQTTFPEHVKTIADVGVTRYIVDILQSKVIYHFADNNIHTETLPATYKQYNFSFFDPSEVKNAIKEIQQQAIDYPTFLARIASAGTKSYEVNITKGRIIYQGENDRCIEEFPKLI
;
A
#
# COMPACT_ATOMS: atom_id res chain seq x y z
N MET A 1 -1.22 28.58 -1.12
CA MET A 1 -2.04 27.35 -1.24
C MET A 1 -1.09 26.24 -1.68
N PHE A 2 -0.65 25.39 -0.77
CA PHE A 2 0.25 24.29 -1.09
C PHE A 2 -0.59 23.19 -1.77
N HIS A 3 -0.22 22.82 -3.00
CA HIS A 3 -0.85 21.76 -3.77
C HIS A 3 0.24 20.86 -4.32
N VAL A 4 -0.02 19.55 -4.31
CA VAL A 4 0.86 18.58 -4.96
C VAL A 4 0.89 18.89 -6.46
N GLN A 5 2.09 18.95 -7.05
CA GLN A 5 2.24 19.31 -8.45
C GLN A 5 1.57 18.28 -9.38
N PRO A 6 0.95 18.69 -10.49
CA PRO A 6 0.30 17.75 -11.42
C PRO A 6 1.22 16.64 -11.94
N ASN A 7 2.51 16.95 -12.17
CA ASN A 7 3.49 15.95 -12.60
C ASN A 7 3.73 14.87 -11.53
N THR A 8 3.82 15.26 -10.26
CA THR A 8 3.93 14.32 -9.12
C THR A 8 2.72 13.39 -9.07
N ILE A 9 1.50 13.93 -9.21
CA ILE A 9 0.26 13.13 -9.24
C ILE A 9 0.29 12.13 -10.41
N ALA A 10 0.72 12.56 -11.59
CA ALA A 10 0.81 11.69 -12.76
C ALA A 10 1.78 10.51 -12.54
N VAL A 11 2.94 10.75 -11.91
CA VAL A 11 3.90 9.70 -11.55
C VAL A 11 3.30 8.69 -10.57
N ILE A 12 2.66 9.18 -9.50
CA ILE A 12 2.02 8.33 -8.48
C ILE A 12 0.95 7.44 -9.12
N LYS A 13 0.03 8.05 -9.89
CA LYS A 13 -1.07 7.33 -10.54
C LYS A 13 -0.57 6.29 -11.54
N LYS A 14 0.44 6.65 -12.35
CA LYS A 14 1.05 5.72 -13.30
C LYS A 14 1.68 4.53 -12.58
N SER A 15 2.41 4.77 -11.50
CA SER A 15 3.07 3.71 -10.73
C SER A 15 2.05 2.79 -10.04
N LEU A 16 0.99 3.36 -9.43
CA LEU A 16 -0.10 2.57 -8.84
C LEU A 16 -0.78 1.68 -9.89
N HIS A 17 -1.11 2.23 -11.06
CA HIS A 17 -1.71 1.46 -12.16
C HIS A 17 -0.78 0.37 -12.70
N ALA A 18 0.53 0.62 -12.76
CA ALA A 18 1.50 -0.40 -13.13
C ALA A 18 1.49 -1.57 -12.14
N GLY A 19 1.34 -1.30 -10.83
CA GLY A 19 1.24 -2.33 -9.80
C GLY A 19 0.03 -3.23 -10.02
N PHE A 20 -1.13 -2.64 -10.32
CA PHE A 20 -2.35 -3.39 -10.67
C PHE A 20 -2.23 -4.23 -11.95
N LYS A 21 -1.31 -3.88 -12.85
CA LYS A 21 -1.04 -4.63 -14.09
C LYS A 21 0.10 -5.63 -13.96
N GLY A 22 0.70 -5.78 -12.77
CA GLY A 22 1.91 -6.59 -12.58
C GLY A 22 3.14 -6.05 -13.33
N GLN A 23 3.14 -4.76 -13.68
CA GLN A 23 4.20 -4.10 -14.46
C GLN A 23 5.24 -3.40 -13.57
N THR A 24 5.05 -3.41 -12.25
CA THR A 24 6.03 -2.92 -11.29
C THR A 24 5.91 -3.70 -9.98
N THR A 25 7.01 -3.80 -9.26
CA THR A 25 7.10 -4.42 -7.95
C THR A 25 6.95 -3.40 -6.82
N PHE A 26 6.77 -3.88 -5.58
CA PHE A 26 6.69 -2.99 -4.42
C PHE A 26 7.94 -2.09 -4.26
N PRO A 27 9.19 -2.58 -4.33
CA PRO A 27 10.37 -1.73 -4.20
C PRO A 27 10.45 -0.65 -5.29
N GLU A 28 10.09 -0.98 -6.52
CA GLU A 28 10.06 -0.03 -7.64
C GLU A 28 8.98 1.04 -7.46
N HIS A 29 7.79 0.64 -7.00
CA HIS A 29 6.71 1.58 -6.68
C HIS A 29 7.14 2.55 -5.57
N VAL A 30 7.68 2.02 -4.46
CA VAL A 30 8.16 2.80 -3.32
C VAL A 30 9.27 3.76 -3.72
N LYS A 31 10.24 3.31 -4.53
CA LYS A 31 11.28 4.19 -5.08
C LYS A 31 10.68 5.30 -5.94
N THR A 32 9.81 4.95 -6.88
CA THR A 32 9.18 5.88 -7.83
C THR A 32 8.42 7.01 -7.11
N ILE A 33 7.64 6.67 -6.07
CA ILE A 33 6.86 7.68 -5.34
C ILE A 33 7.73 8.48 -4.35
N ALA A 34 8.79 7.88 -3.81
CA ALA A 34 9.76 8.57 -2.96
C ALA A 34 10.52 9.65 -3.75
N ASP A 35 10.91 9.36 -5.00
CA ASP A 35 11.60 10.30 -5.88
C ASP A 35 10.77 11.56 -6.19
N VAL A 36 9.45 11.50 -6.02
CA VAL A 36 8.53 12.66 -6.15
C VAL A 36 8.03 13.21 -4.81
N GLY A 37 8.65 12.80 -3.71
CA GLY A 37 8.48 13.41 -2.38
C GLY A 37 7.48 12.73 -1.44
N VAL A 38 6.93 11.57 -1.80
CA VAL A 38 6.08 10.80 -0.86
C VAL A 38 6.93 10.23 0.26
N THR A 39 6.55 10.50 1.50
CA THR A 39 7.25 9.99 2.69
C THR A 39 6.55 8.79 3.31
N ARG A 40 5.24 8.67 3.07
CA ARG A 40 4.36 7.65 3.64
C ARG A 40 3.09 7.53 2.82
N TYR A 41 2.49 6.36 2.76
CA TYR A 41 1.13 6.22 2.25
C TYR A 41 0.32 5.21 3.04
N ILE A 42 -1.00 5.36 3.01
CA ILE A 42 -1.97 4.46 3.64
C ILE A 42 -2.83 3.86 2.53
N VAL A 43 -2.91 2.55 2.48
CA VAL A 43 -3.91 1.85 1.66
C VAL A 43 -5.07 1.47 2.56
N ASP A 44 -6.19 2.15 2.38
CA ASP A 44 -7.46 1.86 3.05
C ASP A 44 -8.24 0.86 2.19
N ILE A 45 -8.19 -0.40 2.58
CA ILE A 45 -8.82 -1.51 1.85
C ILE A 45 -10.34 -1.41 1.99
N LEU A 46 -10.84 -1.06 3.18
CA LEU A 46 -12.27 -0.88 3.46
C LEU A 46 -12.91 0.17 2.56
N GLN A 47 -12.23 1.31 2.39
CA GLN A 47 -12.72 2.41 1.57
C GLN A 47 -12.23 2.37 0.13
N SER A 48 -11.36 1.41 -0.22
CA SER A 48 -10.77 1.28 -1.55
C SER A 48 -10.02 2.56 -1.97
N LYS A 49 -9.15 3.07 -1.09
CA LYS A 49 -8.38 4.31 -1.30
C LYS A 49 -6.89 4.12 -1.01
N VAL A 50 -6.06 4.94 -1.64
CA VAL A 50 -4.66 5.13 -1.27
C VAL A 50 -4.43 6.61 -0.97
N ILE A 51 -3.88 6.90 0.20
CA ILE A 51 -3.61 8.25 0.69
C ILE A 51 -2.10 8.42 0.79
N TYR A 52 -1.53 9.25 -0.08
CA TYR A 52 -0.11 9.58 -0.12
C TYR A 52 0.15 10.85 0.69
N HIS A 53 1.15 10.80 1.57
CA HIS A 53 1.57 11.90 2.42
C HIS A 53 2.97 12.39 2.03
N PHE A 54 3.12 13.72 1.99
CA PHE A 54 4.36 14.42 1.65
C PHE A 54 4.96 15.09 2.89
N ALA A 55 6.25 15.43 2.83
CA ALA A 55 6.97 16.05 3.95
C ALA A 55 6.44 17.44 4.36
N ASP A 56 5.78 18.15 3.44
CA ASP A 56 5.17 19.46 3.65
C ASP A 56 3.72 19.38 4.16
N ASN A 57 3.28 18.22 4.63
CA ASN A 57 1.92 17.89 5.06
C ASN A 57 0.85 17.92 3.95
N ASN A 58 1.24 18.06 2.68
CA ASN A 58 0.30 17.82 1.60
C ASN A 58 -0.13 16.35 1.55
N ILE A 59 -1.31 16.12 1.00
CA ILE A 59 -1.87 14.79 0.76
C ILE A 59 -2.36 14.68 -0.67
N HIS A 60 -2.24 13.48 -1.24
CA HIS A 60 -2.87 13.10 -2.50
C HIS A 60 -3.63 11.79 -2.30
N THR A 61 -4.82 11.65 -2.89
CA THR A 61 -5.64 10.44 -2.74
C THR A 61 -5.98 9.85 -4.11
N GLU A 62 -5.81 8.55 -4.24
CA GLU A 62 -6.26 7.75 -5.38
C GLU A 62 -7.30 6.72 -4.93
N THR A 63 -8.16 6.29 -5.86
CA THR A 63 -9.13 5.22 -5.63
C THR A 63 -8.56 3.91 -6.16
N LEU A 64 -8.70 2.84 -5.38
CA LEU A 64 -8.37 1.49 -5.84
C LEU A 64 -9.43 1.01 -6.86
N PRO A 65 -9.04 0.30 -7.92
CA PRO A 65 -9.96 -0.16 -8.97
C PRO A 65 -10.93 -1.26 -8.51
N ALA A 66 -10.64 -1.94 -7.40
CA ALA A 66 -11.45 -3.02 -6.84
C ALA A 66 -12.00 -2.65 -5.45
N THR A 67 -13.16 -3.24 -5.13
CA THR A 67 -13.77 -3.16 -3.80
C THR A 67 -13.54 -4.44 -3.01
N TYR A 68 -13.40 -4.30 -1.69
CA TYR A 68 -13.11 -5.38 -0.76
C TYR A 68 -14.19 -5.54 0.31
N LYS A 69 -15.35 -4.87 0.16
CA LYS A 69 -16.45 -4.85 1.13
C LYS A 69 -17.08 -6.22 1.42
N GLN A 70 -16.88 -7.20 0.55
CA GLN A 70 -17.37 -8.56 0.73
C GLN A 70 -16.62 -9.35 1.82
N TYR A 71 -15.42 -8.91 2.21
CA TYR A 71 -14.64 -9.61 3.23
C TYR A 71 -15.09 -9.24 4.64
N ASN A 72 -14.87 -10.15 5.59
CA ASN A 72 -15.15 -9.93 7.00
C ASN A 72 -13.91 -9.31 7.69
N PHE A 73 -14.07 -8.09 8.19
CA PHE A 73 -13.00 -7.34 8.86
C PHE A 73 -13.11 -7.33 10.39
N SER A 74 -14.05 -8.10 10.95
CA SER A 74 -14.24 -8.25 12.40
C SER A 74 -13.26 -9.26 13.03
N PHE A 75 -12.41 -9.90 12.22
CA PHE A 75 -11.30 -10.74 12.66
C PHE A 75 -10.01 -10.27 11.99
N PHE A 76 -8.86 -10.76 12.46
CA PHE A 76 -7.57 -10.52 11.84
C PHE A 76 -6.66 -11.74 12.04
N ASP A 77 -6.11 -12.27 10.95
CA ASP A 77 -5.15 -13.38 10.98
C ASP A 77 -3.75 -12.92 10.50
N PRO A 78 -2.81 -12.64 11.42
CA PRO A 78 -1.47 -12.20 11.06
C PRO A 78 -0.64 -13.27 10.34
N SER A 79 -0.98 -14.56 10.48
CA SER A 79 -0.27 -15.65 9.80
C SER A 79 -0.58 -15.65 8.31
N GLU A 80 -1.85 -15.48 7.96
CA GLU A 80 -2.29 -15.36 6.56
C GLU A 80 -1.74 -14.10 5.89
N VAL A 81 -1.66 -12.98 6.63
CA VAL A 81 -0.98 -11.77 6.13
C VAL A 81 0.49 -12.04 5.82
N LYS A 82 1.23 -12.70 6.71
CA LYS A 82 2.64 -13.07 6.49
C LYS A 82 2.83 -14.02 5.32
N ASN A 83 1.93 -14.98 5.14
CA ASN A 83 1.94 -15.89 4.00
C ASN A 83 1.77 -15.12 2.68
N ALA A 84 0.80 -14.21 2.62
CA ALA A 84 0.59 -13.35 1.46
C ALA A 84 1.81 -12.45 1.17
N ILE A 85 2.44 -11.87 2.19
CA ILE A 85 3.68 -11.08 2.07
C ILE A 85 4.80 -11.93 1.44
N LYS A 86 5.00 -13.15 1.95
CA LYS A 86 6.04 -14.05 1.41
C LYS A 86 5.79 -14.37 -0.07
N GLU A 87 4.54 -14.66 -0.45
CA GLU A 87 4.21 -15.01 -1.83
C GLU A 87 4.37 -13.82 -2.80
N ILE A 88 3.96 -12.60 -2.41
CA ILE A 88 4.14 -11.42 -3.27
C ILE A 88 5.63 -11.05 -3.42
N GLN A 89 6.43 -11.20 -2.36
CA GLN A 89 7.88 -11.00 -2.41
C GLN A 89 8.58 -12.00 -3.35
N GLN A 90 8.06 -13.22 -3.43
CA GLN A 90 8.53 -14.26 -4.36
C GLN A 90 7.93 -14.12 -5.76
N GLN A 91 7.09 -13.12 -6.00
CA GLN A 91 6.34 -12.91 -7.25
C GLN A 91 5.45 -14.11 -7.63
N ALA A 92 5.02 -14.90 -6.64
CA ALA A 92 4.11 -16.04 -6.83
C ALA A 92 2.65 -15.61 -6.99
N ILE A 93 2.32 -14.40 -6.54
CA ILE A 93 1.02 -13.74 -6.70
C ILE A 93 1.23 -12.31 -7.19
N ASP A 94 0.21 -11.72 -7.80
CA ASP A 94 0.22 -10.32 -8.22
C ASP A 94 -0.35 -9.39 -7.13
N TYR A 95 -0.25 -8.07 -7.35
CA TYR A 95 -0.72 -7.09 -6.37
C TYR A 95 -2.24 -7.14 -6.12
N PRO A 96 -3.13 -7.29 -7.12
CA PRO A 96 -4.55 -7.52 -6.90
C PRO A 96 -4.83 -8.75 -6.01
N THR A 97 -4.17 -9.87 -6.28
CA THR A 97 -4.31 -11.11 -5.49
C THR A 97 -3.80 -10.90 -4.05
N PHE A 98 -2.68 -10.21 -3.90
CA PHE A 98 -2.14 -9.84 -2.59
C PHE A 98 -3.15 -9.04 -1.77
N LEU A 99 -3.74 -7.98 -2.35
CA LEU A 99 -4.77 -7.17 -1.68
C LEU A 99 -5.99 -8.00 -1.27
N ALA A 100 -6.48 -8.89 -2.15
CA ALA A 100 -7.59 -9.78 -1.85
C ALA A 100 -7.28 -10.73 -0.68
N ARG A 101 -6.06 -11.29 -0.64
CA ARG A 101 -5.63 -12.18 0.45
C ARG A 101 -5.54 -11.46 1.78
N ILE A 102 -4.84 -10.32 1.86
CA ILE A 102 -4.74 -9.60 3.14
C ILE A 102 -6.10 -9.06 3.59
N ALA A 103 -7.00 -8.69 2.67
CA ALA A 103 -8.39 -8.34 2.98
C ALA A 103 -9.17 -9.53 3.55
N SER A 104 -9.04 -10.71 2.94
CA SER A 104 -9.65 -11.95 3.45
C SER A 104 -9.11 -12.37 4.81
N ALA A 105 -7.87 -12.01 5.14
CA ALA A 105 -7.27 -12.18 6.46
C ALA A 105 -7.67 -11.08 7.46
N GLY A 106 -8.56 -10.16 7.08
CA GLY A 106 -9.10 -9.12 7.96
C GLY A 106 -8.29 -7.82 8.03
N THR A 107 -7.32 -7.60 7.13
CA THR A 107 -6.58 -6.34 7.07
C THR A 107 -7.49 -5.22 6.56
N LYS A 108 -7.75 -4.22 7.41
CA LYS A 108 -8.58 -3.05 7.08
C LYS A 108 -7.81 -1.98 6.30
N SER A 109 -6.56 -1.80 6.69
CA SER A 109 -5.63 -0.88 6.04
C SER A 109 -4.20 -1.31 6.27
N TYR A 110 -3.28 -0.76 5.48
CA TYR A 110 -1.87 -0.80 5.85
C TYR A 110 -1.19 0.53 5.58
N GLU A 111 -0.26 0.91 6.45
CA GLU A 111 0.58 2.11 6.31
C GLU A 111 1.98 1.70 5.91
N VAL A 112 2.49 2.27 4.82
CA VAL A 112 3.89 2.16 4.41
C VAL A 112 4.61 3.44 4.78
N ASN A 113 5.55 3.34 5.71
CA ASN A 113 6.45 4.41 6.09
C ASN A 113 7.78 4.24 5.35
N ILE A 114 7.94 4.99 4.27
CA ILE A 114 9.10 4.88 3.37
C ILE A 114 10.38 5.32 4.09
N THR A 115 10.31 6.40 4.87
CA THR A 115 11.48 6.94 5.58
C THR A 115 11.97 6.04 6.71
N LYS A 116 11.07 5.24 7.30
CA LYS A 116 11.42 4.27 8.35
C LYS A 116 11.70 2.87 7.81
N GLY A 117 11.34 2.56 6.56
CA GLY A 117 11.50 1.22 5.98
C GLY A 117 10.55 0.19 6.61
N ARG A 118 9.28 0.59 6.87
CA ARG A 118 8.31 -0.25 7.59
C ARG A 118 6.93 -0.22 6.97
N ILE A 119 6.25 -1.36 7.02
CA ILE A 119 4.82 -1.50 6.75
C ILE A 119 4.09 -1.97 8.01
N ILE A 120 2.93 -1.40 8.29
CA ILE A 120 2.05 -1.83 9.38
C ILE A 120 0.69 -2.20 8.77
N TYR A 121 0.34 -3.48 8.82
CA TYR A 121 -0.96 -4.01 8.44
C TYR A 121 -1.88 -4.01 9.65
N GLN A 122 -3.02 -3.32 9.56
CA GLN A 122 -3.93 -3.09 10.66
C GLN A 122 -5.23 -3.88 10.47
N GLY A 123 -5.55 -4.77 11.42
CA GLY A 123 -6.87 -5.37 11.57
C GLY A 123 -7.74 -4.62 12.58
N GLU A 124 -8.87 -5.20 12.99
CA GLU A 124 -9.73 -4.62 14.05
C GLU A 124 -8.99 -4.44 15.38
N ASN A 125 -8.39 -5.52 15.90
CA ASN A 125 -7.85 -5.56 17.26
C ASN A 125 -6.35 -5.84 17.32
N ASP A 126 -5.70 -6.09 16.18
CA ASP A 126 -4.29 -6.49 16.12
C ASP A 126 -3.64 -6.00 14.82
N ARG A 127 -2.31 -6.17 14.70
CA ARG A 127 -1.50 -5.71 13.57
C ARG A 127 -0.34 -6.64 13.26
N CYS A 128 0.07 -6.65 11.99
CA CYS A 128 1.31 -7.26 11.52
C CYS A 128 2.29 -6.18 11.07
N ILE A 129 3.58 -6.35 11.37
CA ILE A 129 4.65 -5.43 10.96
C ILE A 129 5.57 -6.16 9.99
N GLU A 130 5.89 -5.51 8.88
CA GLU A 130 6.93 -5.91 7.93
C GLU A 130 7.98 -4.79 7.87
N GLU A 131 9.25 -5.16 7.90
CA GLU A 131 10.37 -4.22 7.71
C GLU A 131 10.97 -4.46 6.31
N PHE A 132 11.38 -3.39 5.64
CA PHE A 132 12.04 -3.45 4.34
C PHE A 132 13.26 -2.52 4.30
N PRO A 133 14.25 -2.77 3.42
CA PRO A 133 15.43 -1.93 3.32
C PRO A 133 15.05 -0.46 3.10
N LYS A 134 15.65 0.43 3.88
CA LYS A 134 15.49 1.86 3.67
C LYS A 134 16.07 2.24 2.31
N LEU A 135 15.44 3.21 1.66
CA LEU A 135 15.93 3.74 0.39
C LEU A 135 17.19 4.62 0.56
N ILE A 136 17.62 4.87 1.81
CA ILE A 136 18.74 5.72 2.24
C ILE A 136 19.36 5.16 3.52
#